data_AF-A0A7X4YP01-F1
#
_entry.id   AF-A0A7X4YP01-F1
#
_cell.length_a   1.000
_cell.length_b   1.000
_cell.length_c   1.000
_cell.angle_alpha   90.00
_cell.angle_beta   90.00
_cell.angle_gamma   90.00
#
_symmetry.space_group_name_H-M   'P 1'
#
loop_
_entity.id
_entity.type
_entity.pdbx_description
1 polymer ?
#
loop_
_entity_poly.entity_id
_entity_poly.type
_entity_poly.pdbx_seq_one_letter_code
_entity_poly.pdbx_strand_id
1 'polypeptide(L)'
;MKKGIYIVCIIVIVTLTVAIAVTANSVGDNEAMELNARSTEKYAQENVRTYLKDTPDDPEKVINVVSKEFGAVGDGKKDDSKAIQKAMDKAKKLGGGIVFFPRGTYRTTLNINLYSNTSISGKDAAVIKDDSKKDYSVFVIGTNQHDVVIEGLAITNKRKVSGIGIDFSTGASNVWIQGNKFSGQSNQSINMNALRIKHVQISDNQFNKVSYGILTNKQAKDLTDVRVLNNQFIDIYSDGIELNHPGTVNEAGENFVISGNFISVPKGVGTSKGAGFGIGIAGASNITIIGNIIDKARYEAIHIEDEANHILITGNIINSVQNDPDVGLNSGIYIIDGDFITISNNTVKQADDYGIHLEYATDKQASNVIITGNTLTGNKKGGMRVSSFREDSNIIVSQNIVTDNFGDGMRVDGEIGNLKLTDNIFDNNKGYGIYVMRSGPGWFISGNSFTGNEQGNIGISDSVKTPVPIRTQTVVIKSQTSAIVDEGYETPLENVFSLGSGADGVLYVSVKQGKISRTEMYKINWDGASLTQSNLAADADGDLAIKPPLMNGSQLQLQAVGEKDGNIDMEVHYEGMIMLK
;
A
#
# COMPACT_ATOMS: atom_id res chain seq x y z
N MET A 1 -3.66 50.38 17.46
CA MET A 1 -2.72 49.55 18.23
C MET A 1 -2.98 48.08 17.91
N LYS A 2 -1.95 47.39 17.35
CA LYS A 2 -1.63 45.93 17.26
C LYS A 2 -2.78 44.90 17.10
N LYS A 3 -2.92 44.07 16.04
CA LYS A 3 -2.08 42.95 15.48
C LYS A 3 -1.67 41.85 16.48
N GLY A 4 -2.00 40.57 16.17
CA GLY A 4 -1.40 39.32 16.70
C GLY A 4 -2.42 38.15 16.86
N ILE A 5 -2.58 37.23 15.90
CA ILE A 5 -2.00 35.85 15.78
C ILE A 5 -2.60 34.80 16.76
N TYR A 6 -3.32 33.78 16.25
CA TYR A 6 -2.96 32.33 16.30
C TYR A 6 -4.02 31.47 15.58
N ILE A 7 -3.64 30.97 14.40
CA ILE A 7 -4.11 29.74 13.75
C ILE A 7 -3.32 28.58 14.42
N VAL A 8 -3.97 27.44 14.72
CA VAL A 8 -3.44 26.05 14.85
C VAL A 8 -4.34 25.19 15.77
N CYS A 9 -4.53 23.91 15.41
CA CYS A 9 -5.09 22.77 16.16
C CYS A 9 -6.62 22.55 16.22
N ILE A 10 -7.18 21.86 15.21
CA ILE A 10 -8.19 20.81 15.42
C ILE A 10 -7.86 19.62 14.48
N ILE A 11 -6.86 18.84 14.87
CA ILE A 11 -6.67 17.44 14.48
C ILE A 11 -6.20 16.76 15.77
N VAL A 12 -6.98 15.79 16.27
CA VAL A 12 -6.63 14.68 17.18
C VAL A 12 -7.91 14.21 17.90
N ILE A 13 -8.04 12.89 18.00
CA ILE A 13 -9.10 12.05 18.61
C ILE A 13 -10.22 11.61 17.67
N VAL A 14 -9.94 10.56 16.88
CA VAL A 14 -10.68 9.29 16.99
C VAL A 14 -9.66 8.16 16.84
N THR A 15 -9.15 7.67 17.98
CA THR A 15 -8.44 6.40 18.10
C THR A 15 -9.37 5.34 18.69
N LEU A 16 -9.08 4.08 18.35
CA LEU A 16 -9.43 2.86 19.09
C LEU A 16 -10.86 2.30 19.01
N THR A 17 -11.05 1.34 18.11
CA THR A 17 -11.41 -0.08 18.35
C THR A 17 -11.56 -0.69 16.94
N VAL A 18 -10.81 -1.72 16.54
CA VAL A 18 -11.02 -3.12 16.93
C VAL A 18 -9.72 -3.89 16.71
N ALA A 19 -9.21 -4.48 17.80
CA ALA A 19 -8.47 -5.72 17.75
C ALA A 19 -9.33 -6.79 18.46
N ILE A 20 -9.27 -8.03 17.96
CA ILE A 20 -9.83 -9.28 18.50
C ILE A 20 -11.32 -9.54 18.16
N ALA A 21 -11.53 -10.51 17.26
CA ALA A 21 -12.57 -11.54 17.42
C ALA A 21 -12.30 -12.74 16.48
N VAL A 22 -11.54 -13.71 16.98
CA VAL A 22 -11.81 -15.12 16.67
C VAL A 22 -12.68 -15.64 17.83
N THR A 23 -13.77 -16.32 17.48
CA THR A 23 -14.83 -16.91 18.32
C THR A 23 -15.97 -15.99 18.78
N ALA A 24 -17.08 -15.97 18.03
CA ALA A 24 -18.44 -16.27 18.51
C ALA A 24 -19.48 -16.05 17.40
N ASN A 25 -20.26 -17.09 17.11
CA ASN A 25 -21.53 -17.01 16.38
C ASN A 25 -22.50 -16.05 17.09
N SER A 26 -23.02 -15.04 16.40
CA SER A 26 -24.47 -14.75 16.31
C SER A 26 -24.74 -13.42 15.60
N VAL A 27 -25.38 -13.51 14.44
CA VAL A 27 -26.41 -12.60 13.89
C VAL A 27 -26.39 -11.16 14.44
N GLY A 28 -25.65 -10.26 13.76
CA GLY A 28 -25.66 -8.82 14.06
C GLY A 28 -24.78 -7.93 13.16
N ASP A 29 -23.78 -8.51 12.49
CA ASP A 29 -22.68 -7.75 11.86
C ASP A 29 -22.94 -7.13 10.47
N ASN A 30 -24.17 -7.18 9.94
CA ASN A 30 -24.43 -6.68 8.57
C ASN A 30 -24.86 -5.20 8.49
N GLU A 31 -25.32 -4.56 9.56
CA GLU A 31 -25.82 -3.17 9.46
C GLU A 31 -24.71 -2.10 9.54
N ALA A 32 -23.60 -2.36 10.24
CA ALA A 32 -22.50 -1.39 10.37
C ALA A 32 -21.60 -1.30 9.13
N MET A 33 -21.41 -2.42 8.40
CA MET A 33 -20.76 -2.43 7.08
C MET A 33 -21.64 -1.79 6.01
N GLU A 34 -22.96 -1.99 6.05
CA GLU A 34 -23.89 -1.36 5.10
C GLU A 34 -24.06 0.15 5.34
N LEU A 35 -23.96 0.64 6.59
CA LEU A 35 -24.09 2.09 6.86
C LEU A 35 -22.88 2.91 6.35
N ASN A 36 -21.67 2.34 6.36
CA ASN A 36 -20.46 2.99 5.85
C ASN A 36 -20.37 2.94 4.31
N ALA A 37 -20.87 1.85 3.70
CA ALA A 37 -21.11 1.81 2.26
C ALA A 37 -22.17 2.83 1.84
N ARG A 38 -23.30 2.95 2.56
CA ARG A 38 -24.39 3.89 2.25
C ARG A 38 -24.00 5.37 2.44
N SER A 39 -23.08 5.72 3.35
CA SER A 39 -22.60 7.11 3.48
C SER A 39 -21.63 7.51 2.35
N THR A 40 -20.83 6.56 1.86
CA THR A 40 -19.90 6.76 0.74
C THR A 40 -20.64 6.74 -0.60
N GLU A 41 -21.69 5.90 -0.71
CA GLU A 41 -22.62 5.85 -1.82
C GLU A 41 -23.53 7.09 -1.84
N LYS A 42 -23.92 7.66 -0.69
CA LYS A 42 -24.63 8.94 -0.61
C LYS A 42 -23.74 10.13 -1.00
N TYR A 43 -22.45 10.11 -0.66
CA TYR A 43 -21.48 11.11 -1.11
C TYR A 43 -21.13 10.96 -2.61
N ALA A 44 -21.07 9.73 -3.14
CA ALA A 44 -20.93 9.45 -4.56
C ALA A 44 -22.20 9.81 -5.35
N GLN A 45 -23.40 9.53 -4.83
CA GLN A 45 -24.67 9.88 -5.46
C GLN A 45 -24.98 11.38 -5.38
N GLU A 46 -24.55 12.09 -4.33
CA GLU A 46 -24.67 13.55 -4.22
C GLU A 46 -23.68 14.29 -5.14
N ASN A 47 -22.48 13.73 -5.38
CA ASN A 47 -21.51 14.31 -6.33
C ASN A 47 -21.78 13.93 -7.80
N VAL A 48 -22.34 12.76 -8.09
CA VAL A 48 -22.79 12.38 -9.45
C VAL A 48 -24.05 13.15 -9.85
N ARG A 49 -24.93 13.51 -8.90
CA ARG A 49 -26.12 14.36 -9.19
C ARG A 49 -25.79 15.84 -9.39
N THR A 50 -24.62 16.32 -8.97
CA THR A 50 -24.26 17.73 -9.15
C THR A 50 -23.78 18.02 -10.58
N TYR A 51 -23.36 17.00 -11.35
CA TYR A 51 -22.88 17.14 -12.73
C TYR A 51 -23.89 16.75 -13.83
N LEU A 52 -25.06 16.20 -13.45
CA LEU A 52 -26.16 15.93 -14.40
C LEU A 52 -27.16 17.09 -14.52
N LYS A 53 -26.87 18.28 -13.95
CA LYS A 53 -27.73 19.45 -14.09
C LYS A 53 -27.78 20.02 -15.53
N ASP A 54 -26.95 19.52 -16.44
CA ASP A 54 -26.94 19.94 -17.85
C ASP A 54 -26.90 18.76 -18.84
N THR A 55 -27.41 17.56 -18.51
CA THR A 55 -27.90 16.71 -19.60
C THR A 55 -29.02 17.49 -20.26
N PRO A 56 -28.95 17.83 -21.56
CA PRO A 56 -30.07 18.49 -22.18
C PRO A 56 -31.26 17.53 -22.09
N ASP A 57 -32.31 17.94 -21.37
CA ASP A 57 -33.69 17.50 -21.61
C ASP A 57 -34.17 17.88 -23.04
N ASP A 58 -33.25 18.35 -23.89
CA ASP A 58 -33.40 18.59 -25.30
C ASP A 58 -33.08 17.31 -26.10
N PRO A 59 -34.11 16.52 -26.50
CA PRO A 59 -33.93 15.35 -27.34
C PRO A 59 -33.26 15.67 -28.69
N GLU A 60 -33.19 16.94 -29.13
CA GLU A 60 -32.47 17.33 -30.35
C GLU A 60 -30.94 17.23 -30.22
N LYS A 61 -30.40 17.12 -29.00
CA LYS A 61 -28.95 16.92 -28.77
C LYS A 61 -28.56 15.46 -28.56
N VAL A 62 -29.46 14.51 -28.82
CA VAL A 62 -29.15 13.07 -28.87
C VAL A 62 -28.89 12.64 -30.31
N ILE A 63 -27.63 12.36 -30.60
CA ILE A 63 -27.13 12.03 -31.93
C ILE A 63 -26.89 10.52 -32.00
N ASN A 64 -27.86 9.80 -32.54
CA ASN A 64 -27.77 8.35 -32.69
C ASN A 64 -26.95 7.96 -33.92
N VAL A 65 -25.81 7.28 -33.73
CA VAL A 65 -24.86 6.90 -34.79
C VAL A 65 -25.46 6.01 -35.89
N VAL A 66 -26.54 5.25 -35.61
CA VAL A 66 -27.20 4.38 -36.61
C VAL A 66 -28.32 5.07 -37.37
N SER A 67 -28.64 6.32 -37.03
CA SER A 67 -29.66 7.09 -37.76
C SER A 67 -29.30 7.20 -39.25
N LYS A 68 -30.32 7.42 -40.09
CA LYS A 68 -30.15 7.52 -41.55
C LYS A 68 -29.14 8.61 -41.97
N GLU A 69 -28.95 9.64 -41.14
CA GLU A 69 -27.99 10.72 -41.39
C GLU A 69 -26.53 10.24 -41.35
N PHE A 70 -26.18 9.37 -40.40
CA PHE A 70 -24.79 8.94 -40.16
C PHE A 70 -24.51 7.53 -40.71
N GLY A 71 -25.46 6.61 -40.55
CA GLY A 71 -25.44 5.29 -41.19
C GLY A 71 -24.41 4.31 -40.65
N ALA A 72 -24.06 4.38 -39.35
CA ALA A 72 -23.33 3.31 -38.69
C ALA A 72 -24.20 2.03 -38.64
N VAL A 73 -23.59 0.86 -38.80
CA VAL A 73 -24.34 -0.40 -38.86
C VAL A 73 -24.25 -1.19 -37.56
N GLY A 74 -23.10 -1.21 -36.90
CA GLY A 74 -22.95 -1.93 -35.63
C GLY A 74 -22.96 -3.46 -35.78
N ASP A 75 -22.53 -4.01 -36.92
CA ASP A 75 -22.50 -5.45 -37.20
C ASP A 75 -21.14 -6.13 -36.94
N GLY A 76 -20.14 -5.35 -36.54
CA GLY A 76 -18.76 -5.77 -36.31
C GLY A 76 -17.94 -6.02 -37.59
N LYS A 77 -18.52 -5.77 -38.77
CA LYS A 77 -17.90 -6.05 -40.08
C LYS A 77 -17.69 -4.76 -40.87
N LYS A 78 -18.74 -3.96 -41.04
CA LYS A 78 -18.65 -2.68 -41.74
C LYS A 78 -17.72 -1.74 -40.96
N ASP A 79 -16.88 -1.01 -41.67
CA ASP A 79 -16.13 0.08 -41.07
C ASP A 79 -17.06 1.27 -40.80
N ASP A 80 -17.40 1.45 -39.53
CA ASP A 80 -18.29 2.51 -39.04
C ASP A 80 -17.54 3.80 -38.69
N SER A 81 -16.20 3.85 -38.85
CA SER A 81 -15.39 5.03 -38.47
C SER A 81 -15.93 6.35 -39.01
N LYS A 82 -16.24 6.41 -40.31
CA LYS A 82 -16.73 7.65 -40.94
C LYS A 82 -18.13 8.03 -40.47
N ALA A 83 -18.98 7.06 -40.19
CA ALA A 83 -20.33 7.30 -39.69
C ALA A 83 -20.29 7.88 -38.27
N ILE A 84 -19.48 7.27 -37.40
CA ILE A 84 -19.27 7.71 -36.03
C ILE A 84 -18.64 9.11 -36.00
N GLN A 85 -17.61 9.35 -36.80
CA GLN A 85 -16.99 10.68 -36.86
C GLN A 85 -17.98 11.75 -37.33
N LYS A 86 -18.85 11.46 -38.31
CA LYS A 86 -19.90 12.41 -38.72
C LYS A 86 -20.87 12.75 -37.58
N ALA A 87 -21.21 11.77 -36.74
CA ALA A 87 -22.04 12.00 -35.56
C ALA A 87 -21.32 12.91 -34.54
N MET A 88 -20.03 12.67 -34.28
CA MET A 88 -19.21 13.55 -33.44
C MET A 88 -19.11 14.97 -34.02
N ASP A 89 -18.92 15.10 -35.33
CA ASP A 89 -18.85 16.39 -36.02
C ASP A 89 -20.18 17.15 -35.93
N LYS A 90 -21.31 16.43 -35.93
CA LYS A 90 -22.64 17.01 -35.68
C LYS A 90 -22.75 17.52 -34.25
N ALA A 91 -22.31 16.74 -33.26
CA ALA A 91 -22.31 17.15 -31.84
C ALA A 91 -21.50 18.45 -31.65
N LYS A 92 -20.30 18.50 -32.23
CA LYS A 92 -19.47 19.71 -32.24
C LYS A 92 -20.19 20.92 -32.83
N LYS A 93 -20.89 20.74 -33.96
CA LYS A 93 -21.66 21.83 -34.60
C LYS A 93 -22.84 22.31 -33.74
N LEU A 94 -23.41 21.45 -32.90
CA LEU A 94 -24.46 21.80 -31.94
C LEU A 94 -23.91 22.41 -30.63
N GLY A 95 -22.58 22.58 -30.53
CA GLY A 95 -21.90 23.06 -29.33
C GLY A 95 -21.75 22.00 -28.23
N GLY A 96 -22.04 20.74 -28.55
CA GLY A 96 -22.06 19.62 -27.60
C GLY A 96 -23.22 18.66 -27.86
N GLY A 97 -23.40 17.71 -26.95
CA GLY A 97 -24.52 16.76 -26.96
C GLY A 97 -24.12 15.32 -26.70
N ILE A 98 -25.11 14.44 -26.72
CA ILE A 98 -24.94 13.01 -26.47
C ILE A 98 -24.79 12.30 -27.81
N VAL A 99 -23.64 11.69 -28.07
CA VAL A 99 -23.45 10.76 -29.18
C VAL A 99 -23.76 9.35 -28.69
N PHE A 100 -24.94 8.86 -29.09
CA PHE A 100 -25.51 7.61 -28.61
C PHE A 100 -25.18 6.44 -29.53
N PHE A 101 -24.68 5.36 -28.92
CA PHE A 101 -24.40 4.06 -29.54
C PHE A 101 -25.44 3.04 -29.08
N PRO A 102 -26.44 2.70 -29.92
CA PRO A 102 -27.31 1.55 -29.66
C PRO A 102 -26.51 0.25 -29.50
N ARG A 103 -27.13 -0.77 -28.91
CA ARG A 103 -26.55 -2.13 -28.85
C ARG A 103 -26.07 -2.56 -30.24
N GLY A 104 -24.79 -2.90 -30.34
CA GLY A 104 -24.14 -3.28 -31.57
C GLY A 104 -22.62 -3.34 -31.42
N THR A 105 -21.95 -3.84 -32.45
CA THR A 105 -20.50 -3.89 -32.53
C THR A 105 -20.03 -2.98 -33.65
N TYR A 106 -19.40 -1.86 -33.31
CA TYR A 106 -18.95 -0.85 -34.26
C TYR A 106 -17.47 -1.04 -34.54
N ARG A 107 -17.16 -1.61 -35.70
CA ARG A 107 -15.78 -1.79 -36.15
C ARG A 107 -15.24 -0.46 -36.68
N THR A 108 -14.05 -0.08 -36.25
CA THR A 108 -13.37 1.16 -36.66
C THR A 108 -11.97 0.86 -37.20
N THR A 109 -11.60 1.56 -38.27
CA THR A 109 -10.22 1.55 -38.80
C THR A 109 -9.48 2.87 -38.55
N LEU A 110 -10.22 3.98 -38.38
CA LEU A 110 -9.69 5.32 -38.09
C LEU A 110 -9.85 5.69 -36.61
N ASN A 111 -9.06 6.65 -36.12
CA ASN A 111 -9.29 7.26 -34.80
C ASN A 111 -10.63 8.00 -34.80
N ILE A 112 -11.36 7.98 -33.68
CA ILE A 112 -12.56 8.80 -33.48
C ILE A 112 -12.19 9.99 -32.59
N ASN A 113 -12.27 11.21 -33.14
CA ASN A 113 -11.96 12.43 -32.41
C ASN A 113 -13.17 12.88 -31.60
N LEU A 114 -12.95 13.10 -30.30
CA LEU A 114 -13.92 13.61 -29.36
C LEU A 114 -13.79 15.13 -29.24
N TYR A 115 -14.90 15.81 -28.96
CA TYR A 115 -14.97 17.26 -28.91
C TYR A 115 -15.56 17.77 -27.61
N SER A 116 -15.34 19.05 -27.29
CA SER A 116 -15.84 19.64 -26.05
C SER A 116 -17.36 19.50 -25.89
N ASN A 117 -17.80 19.42 -24.63
CA ASN A 117 -19.21 19.36 -24.23
C ASN A 117 -19.94 18.14 -24.81
N THR A 118 -19.25 17.02 -25.02
CA THR A 118 -19.86 15.81 -25.57
C THR A 118 -19.89 14.67 -24.56
N SER A 119 -21.01 13.94 -24.56
CA SER A 119 -21.12 12.66 -23.86
C SER A 119 -21.24 11.55 -24.88
N ILE A 120 -20.38 10.54 -24.76
CA ILE A 120 -20.42 9.33 -25.57
C ILE A 120 -21.02 8.24 -24.69
N SER A 121 -22.18 7.72 -25.10
CA SER A 121 -22.94 6.78 -24.27
C SER A 121 -23.41 5.59 -25.09
N GLY A 122 -23.19 4.38 -24.59
CA GLY A 122 -23.56 3.17 -25.31
C GLY A 122 -23.59 1.92 -24.47
N LYS A 123 -24.53 1.84 -23.53
CA LYS A 123 -24.77 0.62 -22.74
C LYS A 123 -24.98 -0.57 -23.68
N ASP A 124 -24.16 -1.62 -23.52
CA ASP A 124 -24.12 -2.83 -24.35
C ASP A 124 -23.65 -2.62 -25.81
N ALA A 125 -23.07 -1.47 -26.14
CA ALA A 125 -22.38 -1.24 -27.41
C ALA A 125 -20.89 -1.53 -27.28
N ALA A 126 -20.29 -2.09 -28.34
CA ALA A 126 -18.86 -2.34 -28.43
C ALA A 126 -18.26 -1.51 -29.57
N VAL A 127 -17.18 -0.78 -29.31
CA VAL A 127 -16.36 -0.13 -30.34
C VAL A 127 -15.04 -0.88 -30.44
N ILE A 128 -14.79 -1.44 -31.63
CA ILE A 128 -13.63 -2.30 -31.87
C ILE A 128 -12.71 -1.65 -32.89
N LYS A 129 -11.52 -1.29 -32.45
CA LYS A 129 -10.44 -0.83 -33.32
C LYS A 129 -9.68 -2.01 -33.92
N ASP A 130 -9.58 -2.02 -35.24
CA ASP A 130 -8.81 -3.03 -35.97
C ASP A 130 -7.29 -2.84 -35.85
N ASP A 131 -6.55 -3.89 -36.23
CA ASP A 131 -5.08 -3.86 -36.34
C ASP A 131 -4.63 -2.92 -37.49
N SER A 132 -4.51 -1.63 -37.17
CA SER A 132 -4.09 -0.57 -38.10
C SER A 132 -2.65 -0.13 -37.84
N LYS A 133 -1.89 0.17 -38.91
CA LYS A 133 -0.53 0.71 -38.79
C LYS A 133 -0.46 2.23 -38.64
N LYS A 134 -1.50 2.97 -39.02
CA LYS A 134 -1.51 4.45 -39.05
C LYS A 134 -2.22 5.05 -37.84
N ASP A 135 -3.41 4.55 -37.58
CA ASP A 135 -4.27 4.98 -36.49
C ASP A 135 -4.21 3.95 -35.35
N TYR A 136 -3.80 4.40 -34.16
CA TYR A 136 -3.54 3.53 -33.03
C TYR A 136 -4.56 3.59 -31.89
N SER A 137 -5.39 4.63 -31.85
CA SER A 137 -6.34 4.90 -30.76
C SER A 137 -7.77 4.53 -31.17
N VAL A 138 -8.63 4.13 -30.21
CA VAL A 138 -10.08 4.04 -30.47
C VAL A 138 -10.66 5.45 -30.47
N PHE A 139 -10.48 6.15 -29.35
CA PHE A 139 -10.92 7.52 -29.13
C PHE A 139 -9.74 8.45 -28.86
N VAL A 140 -9.83 9.68 -29.37
CA VAL A 140 -8.84 10.75 -29.13
C VAL A 140 -9.58 11.97 -28.59
N ILE A 141 -9.25 12.39 -27.37
CA ILE A 141 -9.68 13.69 -26.85
C ILE A 141 -8.69 14.71 -27.39
N GLY A 142 -9.15 15.50 -28.36
CA GLY A 142 -8.29 16.41 -29.11
C GLY A 142 -7.70 17.55 -28.27
N THR A 143 -6.81 18.32 -28.89
CA THR A 143 -6.17 19.47 -28.23
C THR A 143 -7.20 20.46 -27.69
N ASN A 144 -7.02 20.85 -26.42
CA ASN A 144 -7.88 21.77 -25.67
C ASN A 144 -9.38 21.39 -25.70
N GLN A 145 -9.73 20.12 -25.86
CA GLN A 145 -11.12 19.68 -25.69
C GLN A 145 -11.43 19.51 -24.20
N HIS A 146 -12.65 19.83 -23.79
CA HIS A 146 -13.04 19.79 -22.37
C HIS A 146 -14.50 19.41 -22.16
N ASP A 147 -14.86 18.99 -20.95
CA ASP A 147 -16.21 18.57 -20.61
C ASP A 147 -16.65 17.37 -21.47
N VAL A 148 -15.85 16.31 -21.43
CA VAL A 148 -16.06 15.07 -22.19
C VAL A 148 -16.44 13.94 -21.25
N VAL A 149 -17.54 13.25 -21.54
CA VAL A 149 -17.96 12.05 -20.81
C VAL A 149 -17.91 10.85 -21.75
N ILE A 150 -17.31 9.74 -21.31
CA ILE A 150 -17.28 8.47 -22.04
C ILE A 150 -17.84 7.40 -21.12
N GLU A 151 -18.97 6.81 -21.48
CA GLU A 151 -19.69 5.92 -20.58
C GLU A 151 -20.33 4.68 -21.21
N GLY A 152 -20.32 3.59 -20.45
CA GLY A 152 -21.10 2.38 -20.70
C GLY A 152 -20.64 1.54 -21.89
N LEU A 153 -19.52 1.87 -22.53
CA LEU A 153 -19.04 1.20 -23.74
C LEU A 153 -18.13 0.02 -23.43
N ALA A 154 -18.18 -1.03 -24.27
CA ALA A 154 -17.05 -1.94 -24.44
C ALA A 154 -16.07 -1.34 -25.47
N ILE A 155 -14.83 -1.08 -25.05
CA ILE A 155 -13.78 -0.46 -25.86
C ILE A 155 -12.67 -1.49 -26.08
N THR A 156 -12.56 -1.99 -27.31
CA THR A 156 -11.54 -2.99 -27.65
C THR A 156 -10.57 -2.44 -28.68
N ASN A 157 -9.27 -2.57 -28.41
CA ASN A 157 -8.23 -2.31 -29.40
C ASN A 157 -7.51 -3.60 -29.77
N LYS A 158 -7.68 -4.06 -31.02
CA LYS A 158 -7.11 -5.32 -31.52
C LYS A 158 -5.72 -5.18 -32.11
N ARG A 159 -5.10 -3.99 -32.02
CA ARG A 159 -3.73 -3.81 -32.49
C ARG A 159 -2.78 -4.76 -31.79
N LYS A 160 -1.84 -5.28 -32.55
CA LYS A 160 -0.82 -6.21 -32.04
C LYS A 160 0.34 -5.51 -31.34
N VAL A 161 0.45 -4.19 -31.51
CA VAL A 161 1.53 -3.37 -30.95
C VAL A 161 0.98 -1.98 -30.63
N SER A 162 1.19 -1.52 -29.39
CA SER A 162 0.94 -0.13 -28.96
C SER A 162 -0.48 0.40 -29.25
N GLY A 163 -1.52 -0.41 -29.04
CA GLY A 163 -2.90 0.08 -29.14
C GLY A 163 -3.23 1.02 -28.00
N ILE A 164 -4.09 2.01 -28.24
CA ILE A 164 -4.62 2.89 -27.19
C ILE A 164 -6.16 2.85 -27.20
N GLY A 165 -6.79 2.74 -26.03
CA GLY A 165 -8.24 2.85 -25.88
C GLY A 165 -8.67 4.31 -26.06
N ILE A 166 -8.33 5.13 -25.07
CA ILE A 166 -8.62 6.57 -25.04
C ILE A 166 -7.29 7.32 -24.92
N ASP A 167 -7.07 8.25 -25.85
CA ASP A 167 -5.84 9.02 -25.97
C ASP A 167 -6.10 10.51 -25.71
N PHE A 168 -5.40 11.10 -24.73
CA PHE A 168 -5.54 12.50 -24.37
C PHE A 168 -4.49 13.33 -25.09
N SER A 169 -4.95 14.40 -25.75
CA SER A 169 -4.07 15.42 -26.31
C SER A 169 -3.86 16.59 -25.35
N THR A 170 -2.88 17.43 -25.67
CA THR A 170 -2.53 18.61 -24.90
C THR A 170 -3.73 19.48 -24.54
N GLY A 171 -3.87 19.84 -23.26
CA GLY A 171 -4.92 20.73 -22.77
C GLY A 171 -6.28 20.08 -22.58
N ALA A 172 -6.40 18.76 -22.72
CA ALA A 172 -7.64 18.06 -22.42
C ALA A 172 -8.03 18.23 -20.94
N SER A 173 -9.27 18.61 -20.64
CA SER A 173 -9.68 18.84 -19.23
C SER A 173 -11.14 18.54 -18.94
N ASN A 174 -11.48 18.32 -17.67
CA ASN A 174 -12.84 17.97 -17.25
C ASN A 174 -13.36 16.74 -18.01
N VAL A 175 -12.73 15.59 -17.76
CA VAL A 175 -13.02 14.35 -18.49
C VAL A 175 -13.48 13.28 -17.50
N TRP A 176 -14.63 12.66 -17.80
CA TRP A 176 -15.17 11.54 -17.04
C TRP A 176 -15.21 10.28 -17.90
N ILE A 177 -14.55 9.22 -17.43
CA ILE A 177 -14.53 7.91 -18.09
C ILE A 177 -15.16 6.94 -17.10
N GLN A 178 -16.40 6.49 -17.36
CA GLN A 178 -17.17 5.74 -16.37
C GLN A 178 -17.90 4.51 -16.91
N GLY A 179 -17.91 3.42 -16.14
CA GLY A 179 -18.72 2.23 -16.48
C GLY A 179 -18.35 1.54 -17.80
N ASN A 180 -17.13 1.75 -18.31
CA ASN A 180 -16.66 1.16 -19.57
C ASN A 180 -15.95 -0.18 -19.33
N LYS A 181 -15.82 -0.98 -20.40
CA LYS A 181 -15.07 -2.24 -20.41
C LYS A 181 -13.95 -2.19 -21.45
N PHE A 182 -12.71 -2.13 -21.01
CA PHE A 182 -11.52 -2.10 -21.86
C PHE A 182 -10.95 -3.50 -22.09
N SER A 183 -10.50 -3.77 -23.32
CA SER A 183 -9.85 -5.05 -23.68
C SER A 183 -8.89 -4.91 -24.87
N GLY A 184 -7.96 -5.85 -24.98
CA GLY A 184 -6.98 -5.92 -26.07
C GLY A 184 -5.56 -6.09 -25.53
N GLN A 185 -4.88 -7.18 -25.91
CA GLN A 185 -3.63 -7.59 -25.26
C GLN A 185 -2.53 -6.52 -25.26
N SER A 186 -2.38 -5.77 -26.35
CA SER A 186 -1.36 -4.71 -26.48
C SER A 186 -1.95 -3.31 -26.31
N ASN A 187 -3.14 -3.21 -25.69
CA ASN A 187 -3.86 -1.97 -25.48
C ASN A 187 -3.42 -1.31 -24.17
N GLN A 188 -2.89 -0.10 -24.27
CA GLN A 188 -2.91 0.85 -23.16
C GLN A 188 -4.30 1.46 -23.11
N SER A 189 -5.07 1.19 -22.06
CA SER A 189 -6.49 1.53 -22.10
C SER A 189 -6.74 3.03 -22.03
N ILE A 190 -5.99 3.74 -21.19
CA ILE A 190 -6.04 5.20 -21.07
C ILE A 190 -4.62 5.77 -21.12
N ASN A 191 -4.40 6.69 -22.06
CA ASN A 191 -3.14 7.41 -22.22
C ASN A 191 -3.32 8.90 -21.90
N MET A 192 -2.60 9.37 -20.88
CA MET A 192 -2.60 10.79 -20.47
C MET A 192 -1.21 11.41 -20.60
N ASN A 193 -0.45 11.01 -21.61
CA ASN A 193 0.93 11.45 -21.83
C ASN A 193 1.00 12.73 -22.69
N ALA A 194 0.44 13.85 -22.22
CA ALA A 194 0.55 15.16 -22.86
C ALA A 194 0.46 16.30 -21.83
N LEU A 195 0.83 17.52 -22.24
CA LEU A 195 0.83 18.69 -21.35
C LEU A 195 -0.58 19.21 -21.07
N ARG A 196 -0.75 19.89 -19.94
CA ARG A 196 -1.94 20.63 -19.50
C ARG A 196 -3.20 19.77 -19.39
N ILE A 197 -3.05 18.47 -19.15
CA ILE A 197 -4.18 17.59 -18.84
C ILE A 197 -4.59 17.83 -17.38
N LYS A 198 -5.88 18.03 -17.13
CA LYS A 198 -6.36 18.26 -15.76
C LYS A 198 -7.82 17.87 -15.52
N HIS A 199 -8.18 17.61 -14.26
CA HIS A 199 -9.55 17.27 -13.85
C HIS A 199 -10.08 16.05 -14.58
N VAL A 200 -9.46 14.90 -14.33
CA VAL A 200 -9.80 13.62 -14.97
C VAL A 200 -10.32 12.65 -13.92
N GLN A 201 -11.53 12.14 -14.11
CA GLN A 201 -12.09 11.06 -13.31
C GLN A 201 -12.25 9.79 -14.15
N ILE A 202 -11.70 8.70 -13.63
CA ILE A 202 -11.79 7.36 -14.21
C ILE A 202 -12.43 6.48 -13.15
N SER A 203 -13.72 6.17 -13.30
CA SER A 203 -14.48 5.45 -12.26
C SER A 203 -15.31 4.28 -12.76
N ASP A 204 -15.42 3.24 -11.94
CA ASP A 204 -16.33 2.11 -12.17
C ASP A 204 -16.10 1.40 -13.53
N ASN A 205 -14.89 1.48 -14.08
CA ASN A 205 -14.53 0.81 -15.33
C ASN A 205 -13.95 -0.58 -15.04
N GLN A 206 -14.01 -1.46 -16.04
CA GLN A 206 -13.36 -2.75 -16.05
C GLN A 206 -12.28 -2.78 -17.13
N PHE A 207 -11.05 -3.13 -16.75
CA PHE A 207 -9.90 -3.32 -17.65
C PHE A 207 -9.56 -4.80 -17.65
N ASN A 208 -9.68 -5.48 -18.79
CA ASN A 208 -9.53 -6.93 -18.84
C ASN A 208 -8.45 -7.34 -19.85
N LYS A 209 -7.35 -7.92 -19.35
CA LYS A 209 -6.27 -8.50 -20.17
C LYS A 209 -5.71 -7.50 -21.18
N VAL A 210 -5.45 -6.30 -20.69
CA VAL A 210 -4.83 -5.20 -21.43
C VAL A 210 -3.35 -5.13 -21.07
N SER A 211 -2.55 -4.36 -21.82
CA SER A 211 -1.16 -4.12 -21.43
C SER A 211 -1.14 -3.19 -20.22
N TYR A 212 -1.26 -1.88 -20.44
CA TYR A 212 -1.41 -0.90 -19.37
C TYR A 212 -2.90 -0.61 -19.15
N GLY A 213 -3.31 -0.54 -17.89
CA GLY A 213 -4.63 0.02 -17.56
C GLY A 213 -4.63 1.52 -17.83
N ILE A 214 -3.91 2.26 -17.00
CA ILE A 214 -3.71 3.71 -17.12
C ILE A 214 -2.21 3.98 -17.15
N LEU A 215 -1.76 4.82 -18.09
CA LEU A 215 -0.36 5.22 -18.15
C LEU A 215 -0.22 6.72 -18.52
N THR A 216 0.62 7.41 -17.76
CA THR A 216 1.25 8.70 -18.12
C THR A 216 2.75 8.49 -18.29
N ASN A 217 3.46 9.42 -18.92
CA ASN A 217 4.91 9.31 -19.09
C ASN A 217 5.55 10.71 -19.18
N LYS A 218 6.81 10.78 -19.63
CA LYS A 218 7.66 11.98 -19.74
C LYS A 218 7.09 13.21 -20.47
N GLN A 219 5.97 13.10 -21.19
CA GLN A 219 5.33 14.25 -21.85
C GLN A 219 4.28 14.93 -20.96
N ALA A 220 3.76 14.24 -19.95
CA ALA A 220 2.84 14.78 -18.95
C ALA A 220 3.64 15.49 -17.85
N LYS A 221 4.05 16.74 -18.08
CA LYS A 221 4.93 17.47 -17.15
C LYS A 221 4.20 18.38 -16.17
N ASP A 222 2.88 18.41 -16.24
CA ASP A 222 1.98 19.31 -15.51
C ASP A 222 0.58 18.68 -15.37
N LEU A 223 0.53 17.36 -15.17
CA LEU A 223 -0.72 16.62 -15.00
C LEU A 223 -1.29 16.88 -13.60
N THR A 224 -2.56 17.29 -13.50
CA THR A 224 -3.13 17.62 -12.17
C THR A 224 -4.58 17.19 -11.99
N ASP A 225 -4.97 16.84 -10.76
CA ASP A 225 -6.32 16.39 -10.38
C ASP A 225 -6.79 15.18 -11.20
N VAL A 226 -6.18 14.03 -10.92
CA VAL A 226 -6.55 12.73 -11.48
C VAL A 226 -7.14 11.84 -10.39
N ARG A 227 -8.34 11.31 -10.64
CA ARG A 227 -9.07 10.46 -9.71
C ARG A 227 -9.36 9.11 -10.36
N VAL A 228 -8.77 8.05 -9.83
CA VAL A 228 -8.98 6.67 -10.29
C VAL A 228 -9.74 5.92 -9.20
N LEU A 229 -11.04 5.72 -9.41
CA LEU A 229 -11.98 5.34 -8.36
C LEU A 229 -12.75 4.04 -8.69
N ASN A 230 -12.76 3.06 -7.79
CA ASN A 230 -13.65 1.89 -7.87
C ASN A 230 -13.55 1.08 -9.18
N ASN A 231 -12.39 1.11 -9.85
CA ASN A 231 -12.21 0.36 -11.09
C ASN A 231 -11.76 -1.08 -10.81
N GLN A 232 -11.98 -1.96 -11.78
CA GLN A 232 -11.52 -3.33 -11.77
C GLN A 232 -10.48 -3.55 -12.86
N PHE A 233 -9.22 -3.72 -12.48
CA PHE A 233 -8.13 -4.10 -13.36
C PHE A 233 -7.89 -5.61 -13.21
N ILE A 234 -8.20 -6.37 -14.26
CA ILE A 234 -8.28 -7.83 -14.23
C ILE A 234 -7.25 -8.39 -15.20
N ASP A 235 -6.32 -9.16 -14.66
CA ASP A 235 -5.27 -9.86 -15.39
C ASP A 235 -4.44 -8.93 -16.30
N ILE A 236 -3.96 -7.82 -15.75
CA ILE A 236 -3.19 -6.81 -16.48
C ILE A 236 -1.78 -7.34 -16.80
N TYR A 237 -1.30 -7.10 -18.02
CA TYR A 237 -0.01 -7.64 -18.49
C TYR A 237 1.18 -6.68 -18.28
N SER A 238 0.95 -5.38 -18.18
CA SER A 238 1.95 -4.37 -17.79
C SER A 238 1.58 -3.81 -16.42
N ASP A 239 1.49 -2.49 -16.25
CA ASP A 239 1.10 -1.88 -14.98
C ASP A 239 -0.41 -1.64 -14.93
N GLY A 240 -1.00 -1.83 -13.75
CA GLY A 240 -2.41 -1.50 -13.51
C GLY A 240 -2.64 0.00 -13.70
N ILE A 241 -2.00 0.79 -12.84
CA ILE A 241 -2.04 2.25 -12.85
C ILE A 241 -0.61 2.77 -12.76
N GLU A 242 -0.17 3.50 -13.76
CA GLU A 242 1.19 4.04 -13.83
C GLU A 242 1.15 5.55 -14.09
N LEU A 243 1.37 6.34 -13.03
CA LEU A 243 1.43 7.81 -13.11
C LEU A 243 2.89 8.24 -13.08
N ASN A 244 3.55 8.10 -14.23
CA ASN A 244 5.00 8.15 -14.37
C ASN A 244 5.48 9.47 -14.98
N HIS A 245 6.28 10.21 -14.25
CA HIS A 245 6.85 11.49 -14.69
C HIS A 245 8.37 11.49 -14.46
N PRO A 246 9.14 10.76 -15.29
CA PRO A 246 10.52 10.44 -14.96
C PRO A 246 11.46 11.59 -15.28
N GLY A 247 12.48 11.77 -14.44
CA GLY A 247 13.56 12.74 -14.65
C GLY A 247 13.12 14.22 -14.62
N THR A 248 11.97 14.51 -14.02
CA THR A 248 11.52 15.87 -13.73
C THR A 248 11.78 16.20 -12.27
N VAL A 249 12.53 17.28 -12.02
CA VAL A 249 12.58 17.90 -10.68
C VAL A 249 11.29 18.69 -10.45
N ASN A 250 10.65 18.50 -9.29
CA ASN A 250 9.47 19.23 -8.82
C ASN A 250 8.13 18.89 -9.52
N GLU A 251 7.44 17.84 -9.05
CA GLU A 251 5.96 17.73 -9.10
C GLU A 251 5.33 17.83 -10.50
N ALA A 252 5.83 17.05 -11.46
CA ALA A 252 5.25 17.00 -12.80
C ALA A 252 3.82 16.41 -12.81
N GLY A 253 3.47 15.63 -11.79
CA GLY A 253 2.12 15.24 -11.44
C GLY A 253 1.68 15.80 -10.09
N GLU A 254 0.44 16.25 -9.94
CA GLU A 254 -0.07 16.76 -8.66
C GLU A 254 -1.53 16.34 -8.40
N ASN A 255 -1.88 16.12 -7.13
CA ASN A 255 -3.26 15.93 -6.66
C ASN A 255 -3.91 14.66 -7.25
N PHE A 256 -3.32 13.51 -6.92
CA PHE A 256 -3.82 12.22 -7.38
C PHE A 256 -4.56 11.47 -6.29
N VAL A 257 -5.72 10.92 -6.62
CA VAL A 257 -6.50 10.06 -5.73
C VAL A 257 -6.74 8.71 -6.41
N ILE A 258 -6.17 7.65 -5.84
CA ILE A 258 -6.32 6.28 -6.30
C ILE A 258 -7.03 5.51 -5.19
N SER A 259 -8.33 5.28 -5.37
CA SER A 259 -9.19 4.80 -4.28
C SER A 259 -10.11 3.65 -4.68
N GLY A 260 -10.22 2.65 -3.81
CA GLY A 260 -11.23 1.59 -3.93
C GLY A 260 -11.08 0.68 -5.15
N ASN A 261 -9.92 0.67 -5.82
CA ASN A 261 -9.71 -0.14 -7.02
C ASN A 261 -9.35 -1.59 -6.65
N PHE A 262 -9.79 -2.52 -7.48
CA PHE A 262 -9.26 -3.88 -7.49
C PHE A 262 -8.25 -4.01 -8.64
N ILE A 263 -7.04 -4.48 -8.35
CA ILE A 263 -5.94 -4.55 -9.31
C ILE A 263 -5.27 -5.93 -9.27
N SER A 264 -5.44 -6.70 -10.33
CA SER A 264 -4.78 -7.99 -10.55
C SER A 264 -3.78 -7.88 -11.68
N VAL A 265 -2.50 -8.16 -11.39
CA VAL A 265 -1.39 -8.05 -12.36
C VAL A 265 -0.58 -9.35 -12.41
N PRO A 266 -1.20 -10.49 -12.77
CA PRO A 266 -0.57 -11.81 -12.67
C PRO A 266 0.47 -12.05 -13.78
N LYS A 267 1.22 -13.14 -13.62
CA LYS A 267 2.03 -13.69 -14.72
C LYS A 267 1.15 -14.05 -15.92
N GLY A 268 1.51 -13.58 -17.11
CA GLY A 268 0.65 -13.69 -18.29
C GLY A 268 1.37 -13.51 -19.63
N VAL A 269 0.60 -13.57 -20.72
CA VAL A 269 1.13 -13.47 -22.09
C VAL A 269 1.29 -12.01 -22.48
N GLY A 270 2.53 -11.59 -22.77
CA GLY A 270 2.85 -10.20 -23.15
C GLY A 270 3.44 -9.36 -22.03
N THR A 271 3.76 -9.97 -20.88
CA THR A 271 4.49 -9.34 -19.79
C THR A 271 5.90 -8.96 -20.21
N SER A 272 6.41 -7.84 -19.72
CA SER A 272 7.79 -7.38 -19.94
C SER A 272 8.55 -7.33 -18.61
N LYS A 273 9.89 -7.27 -18.69
CA LYS A 273 10.77 -7.25 -17.52
C LYS A 273 10.74 -5.94 -16.72
N GLY A 274 10.21 -4.86 -17.29
CA GLY A 274 10.22 -3.52 -16.67
C GLY A 274 8.83 -2.96 -16.39
N ALA A 275 7.83 -3.84 -16.30
CA ALA A 275 6.46 -3.51 -15.95
C ALA A 275 5.90 -4.68 -15.14
N GLY A 276 4.81 -4.47 -14.42
CA GLY A 276 4.18 -5.41 -13.51
C GLY A 276 3.77 -4.80 -12.18
N PHE A 277 3.78 -3.46 -12.06
CA PHE A 277 3.32 -2.78 -10.87
C PHE A 277 1.80 -2.83 -10.74
N GLY A 278 1.31 -2.91 -9.50
CA GLY A 278 -0.10 -2.62 -9.23
C GLY A 278 -0.38 -1.13 -9.47
N ILE A 279 0.34 -0.29 -8.72
CA ILE A 279 0.32 1.16 -8.78
C ILE A 279 1.76 1.68 -8.78
N GLY A 280 2.17 2.44 -9.80
CA GLY A 280 3.45 3.15 -9.79
C GLY A 280 3.26 4.67 -9.85
N ILE A 281 4.05 5.38 -9.05
CA ILE A 281 4.08 6.84 -8.96
C ILE A 281 5.53 7.30 -9.10
N ALA A 282 5.77 8.19 -10.06
CA ALA A 282 7.07 8.83 -10.25
C ALA A 282 6.91 10.34 -10.45
N GLY A 283 7.77 11.15 -9.82
CA GLY A 283 7.85 12.60 -10.08
C GLY A 283 6.57 13.39 -9.78
N ALA A 284 5.81 12.98 -8.75
CA ALA A 284 4.52 13.59 -8.42
C ALA A 284 4.37 13.95 -6.95
N SER A 285 3.47 14.89 -6.63
CA SER A 285 3.13 15.28 -5.26
C SER A 285 1.64 15.22 -4.94
N ASN A 286 1.30 15.28 -3.64
CA ASN A 286 -0.07 15.31 -3.13
C ASN A 286 -0.88 14.08 -3.61
N ILE A 287 -0.40 12.89 -3.25
CA ILE A 287 -0.98 11.62 -3.68
C ILE A 287 -1.68 10.92 -2.52
N THR A 288 -2.89 10.42 -2.76
CA THR A 288 -3.61 9.52 -1.85
C THR A 288 -3.87 8.19 -2.53
N ILE A 289 -3.33 7.11 -1.98
CA ILE A 289 -3.56 5.72 -2.37
C ILE A 289 -4.32 5.03 -1.23
N ILE A 290 -5.63 4.86 -1.37
CA ILE A 290 -6.49 4.45 -0.26
C ILE A 290 -7.44 3.29 -0.60
N GLY A 291 -7.50 2.29 0.29
CA GLY A 291 -8.54 1.26 0.21
C GLY A 291 -8.52 0.41 -1.06
N ASN A 292 -7.37 0.30 -1.73
CA ASN A 292 -7.23 -0.54 -2.92
C ASN A 292 -6.92 -1.98 -2.54
N ILE A 293 -7.36 -2.92 -3.36
CA ILE A 293 -6.99 -4.34 -3.27
C ILE A 293 -6.08 -4.66 -4.45
N ILE A 294 -4.85 -5.06 -4.17
CA ILE A 294 -3.86 -5.43 -5.18
C ILE A 294 -3.55 -6.91 -5.02
N ASP A 295 -3.84 -7.71 -6.03
CA ASP A 295 -3.62 -9.16 -6.06
C ASP A 295 -2.52 -9.52 -7.05
N LYS A 296 -1.56 -10.31 -6.58
CA LYS A 296 -0.52 -10.93 -7.41
C LYS A 296 0.21 -9.91 -8.29
N ALA A 297 0.60 -8.76 -7.75
CA ALA A 297 1.49 -7.87 -8.49
C ALA A 297 2.74 -8.64 -8.95
N ARG A 298 3.18 -8.45 -10.19
CA ARG A 298 4.34 -9.18 -10.72
C ARG A 298 5.66 -8.64 -10.19
N TYR A 299 5.71 -7.32 -10.04
CA TYR A 299 6.89 -6.62 -9.58
C TYR A 299 6.65 -6.05 -8.17
N GLU A 300 6.30 -4.79 -8.01
CA GLU A 300 5.87 -4.21 -6.73
C GLU A 300 4.37 -3.92 -6.76
N ALA A 301 3.68 -4.11 -5.63
CA ALA A 301 2.25 -3.76 -5.60
C ALA A 301 2.07 -2.24 -5.62
N ILE A 302 2.85 -1.50 -4.82
CA ILE A 302 2.93 -0.03 -4.87
C ILE A 302 4.40 0.39 -4.99
N HIS A 303 4.73 1.11 -6.06
CA HIS A 303 6.08 1.60 -6.35
C HIS A 303 6.12 3.14 -6.34
N ILE A 304 7.07 3.71 -5.60
CA ILE A 304 7.27 5.17 -5.48
C ILE A 304 8.72 5.53 -5.83
N GLU A 305 8.90 6.45 -6.79
CA GLU A 305 10.23 6.91 -7.23
C GLU A 305 10.29 8.39 -7.67
N ASP A 306 11.49 8.82 -8.07
CA ASP A 306 11.80 10.11 -8.67
C ASP A 306 11.27 11.31 -7.86
N GLU A 307 11.74 11.43 -6.61
CA GLU A 307 11.40 12.54 -5.68
C GLU A 307 9.89 12.74 -5.42
N ALA A 308 9.08 11.71 -5.61
CA ALA A 308 7.65 11.79 -5.33
C ALA A 308 7.38 12.06 -3.84
N ASN A 309 6.45 12.96 -3.53
CA ASN A 309 6.31 13.48 -2.16
C ASN A 309 4.88 13.81 -1.71
N HIS A 310 4.69 14.01 -0.40
CA HIS A 310 3.37 14.23 0.21
C HIS A 310 2.37 13.12 -0.16
N ILE A 311 2.73 11.90 0.23
CA ILE A 311 2.01 10.68 -0.17
C ILE A 311 1.37 10.03 1.05
N LEU A 312 0.08 9.72 0.94
CA LEU A 312 -0.64 8.89 1.90
C LEU A 312 -0.99 7.55 1.26
N ILE A 313 -0.41 6.46 1.78
CA ILE A 313 -0.70 5.08 1.40
C ILE A 313 -1.44 4.43 2.57
N THR A 314 -2.77 4.31 2.50
CA THR A 314 -3.55 3.85 3.66
C THR A 314 -4.67 2.87 3.38
N GLY A 315 -4.87 1.91 4.28
CA GLY A 315 -6.00 0.98 4.20
C GLY A 315 -5.98 0.05 2.99
N ASN A 316 -4.84 -0.10 2.31
CA ASN A 316 -4.74 -0.99 1.14
C ASN A 316 -4.53 -2.44 1.59
N ILE A 317 -5.04 -3.38 0.79
CA ILE A 317 -4.85 -4.82 0.97
C ILE A 317 -4.01 -5.33 -0.21
N ILE A 318 -2.80 -5.80 0.09
CA ILE A 318 -1.90 -6.39 -0.89
C ILE A 318 -1.85 -7.89 -0.63
N ASN A 319 -2.37 -8.67 -1.57
CA ASN A 319 -2.40 -10.12 -1.53
C ASN A 319 -1.41 -10.67 -2.56
N SER A 320 -0.27 -11.13 -2.07
CA SER A 320 0.81 -11.69 -2.86
C SER A 320 1.49 -10.68 -3.80
N VAL A 321 2.81 -10.68 -3.74
CA VAL A 321 3.66 -10.07 -4.76
C VAL A 321 4.55 -11.17 -5.31
N GLN A 322 4.46 -11.38 -6.61
CA GLN A 322 5.17 -12.44 -7.31
C GLN A 322 6.61 -12.03 -7.61
N ASN A 323 7.35 -12.98 -8.13
CA ASN A 323 8.74 -12.83 -8.53
C ASN A 323 8.83 -12.97 -10.06
N ASP A 324 8.39 -11.94 -10.80
CA ASP A 324 8.45 -11.95 -12.27
C ASP A 324 8.62 -10.56 -12.91
N PRO A 325 9.86 -10.14 -13.23
CA PRO A 325 11.10 -10.90 -13.10
C PRO A 325 11.62 -10.97 -11.66
N ASP A 326 12.52 -11.93 -11.40
CA ASP A 326 13.34 -11.92 -10.19
C ASP A 326 14.43 -10.87 -10.31
N VAL A 327 14.22 -9.77 -9.60
CA VAL A 327 15.21 -8.72 -9.48
C VAL A 327 15.43 -8.31 -8.03
N GLY A 328 14.86 -9.07 -7.08
CA GLY A 328 15.06 -8.87 -5.65
C GLY A 328 14.42 -7.60 -5.06
N LEU A 329 13.47 -6.97 -5.78
CA LEU A 329 12.76 -5.77 -5.34
C LEU A 329 11.24 -5.98 -5.23
N ASN A 330 10.78 -7.23 -5.35
CA ASN A 330 9.37 -7.63 -5.45
C ASN A 330 8.61 -7.49 -4.11
N SER A 331 8.52 -6.26 -3.61
CA SER A 331 7.95 -5.90 -2.31
C SER A 331 6.49 -5.47 -2.43
N GLY A 332 5.76 -5.51 -1.31
CA GLY A 332 4.40 -4.98 -1.24
C GLY A 332 4.37 -3.48 -1.53
N ILE A 333 5.03 -2.71 -0.67
CA ILE A 333 5.19 -1.26 -0.85
C ILE A 333 6.69 -0.98 -0.93
N TYR A 334 7.13 -0.43 -2.04
CA TYR A 334 8.53 -0.12 -2.31
C TYR A 334 8.71 1.36 -2.58
N ILE A 335 9.66 1.98 -1.88
CA ILE A 335 9.99 3.39 -2.02
C ILE A 335 11.49 3.48 -2.27
N ILE A 336 11.85 3.86 -3.49
CA ILE A 336 13.25 4.10 -3.83
C ILE A 336 13.66 5.55 -3.58
N ASP A 337 12.76 6.49 -3.85
CA ASP A 337 13.07 7.92 -3.78
C ASP A 337 11.80 8.73 -3.52
N GLY A 338 11.74 9.45 -2.40
CA GLY A 338 10.56 10.24 -2.08
C GLY A 338 10.57 10.85 -0.68
N ASP A 339 9.64 11.76 -0.42
CA ASP A 339 9.61 12.51 0.85
C ASP A 339 8.20 12.77 1.38
N PHE A 340 8.07 12.99 2.69
CA PHE A 340 6.78 13.19 3.36
C PHE A 340 5.76 12.09 3.05
N ILE A 341 6.11 10.85 3.37
CA ILE A 341 5.31 9.67 3.05
C ILE A 341 4.72 9.08 4.33
N THR A 342 3.41 8.83 4.34
CA THR A 342 2.73 8.08 5.41
C THR A 342 2.19 6.77 4.85
N ILE A 343 2.68 5.65 5.38
CA ILE A 343 2.21 4.30 5.11
C ILE A 343 1.45 3.81 6.35
N SER A 344 0.11 3.80 6.29
CA SER A 344 -0.69 3.49 7.47
C SER A 344 -1.83 2.49 7.26
N ASN A 345 -2.05 1.60 8.23
CA ASN A 345 -3.20 0.68 8.23
C ASN A 345 -3.30 -0.21 6.98
N ASN A 346 -2.19 -0.51 6.31
CA ASN A 346 -2.18 -1.42 5.17
C ASN A 346 -2.00 -2.87 5.65
N THR A 347 -2.60 -3.80 4.92
CA THR A 347 -2.37 -5.24 5.10
C THR A 347 -1.56 -5.76 3.93
N VAL A 348 -0.34 -6.24 4.17
CA VAL A 348 0.54 -6.79 3.14
C VAL A 348 0.85 -8.24 3.44
N LYS A 349 0.51 -9.12 2.50
CA LYS A 349 0.68 -10.56 2.63
C LYS A 349 1.50 -11.11 1.50
N GLN A 350 2.41 -12.03 1.82
CA GLN A 350 3.06 -12.92 0.85
C GLN A 350 3.79 -12.18 -0.29
N ALA A 351 4.48 -11.09 0.01
CA ALA A 351 5.45 -10.52 -0.92
C ALA A 351 6.69 -11.42 -1.05
N ASP A 352 7.25 -11.55 -2.26
CA ASP A 352 8.48 -12.34 -2.48
C ASP A 352 9.74 -11.66 -1.92
N ASP A 353 9.67 -10.36 -1.66
CA ASP A 353 10.69 -9.62 -0.92
C ASP A 353 10.16 -9.19 0.47
N TYR A 354 10.07 -7.89 0.75
CA TYR A 354 9.52 -7.38 2.01
C TYR A 354 8.07 -6.94 1.87
N GLY A 355 7.34 -6.89 2.98
CA GLY A 355 6.02 -6.25 3.01
C GLY A 355 6.12 -4.75 2.72
N ILE A 356 7.05 -4.07 3.39
CA ILE A 356 7.40 -2.65 3.14
C ILE A 356 8.92 -2.54 2.98
N HIS A 357 9.39 -1.85 1.96
CA HIS A 357 10.81 -1.72 1.63
C HIS A 357 11.13 -0.26 1.28
N LEU A 358 11.89 0.40 2.14
CA LEU A 358 12.58 1.64 1.81
C LEU A 358 13.96 1.27 1.25
N GLU A 359 14.31 1.76 0.07
CA GLU A 359 15.60 1.46 -0.55
C GLU A 359 16.75 2.24 0.13
N TYR A 360 17.99 1.79 -0.08
CA TYR A 360 19.20 2.33 0.56
C TYR A 360 20.23 2.84 -0.46
N ALA A 361 19.79 3.20 -1.68
CA ALA A 361 20.68 3.72 -2.72
C ALA A 361 21.37 5.02 -2.25
N THR A 362 22.61 5.27 -2.67
CA THR A 362 23.41 6.39 -2.14
C THR A 362 22.86 7.78 -2.50
N ASP A 363 22.11 7.87 -3.59
CA ASP A 363 21.63 9.12 -4.21
C ASP A 363 20.10 9.21 -4.35
N LYS A 364 19.38 8.10 -4.12
CA LYS A 364 17.91 8.01 -4.19
C LYS A 364 17.38 7.38 -2.91
N GLN A 365 16.71 8.15 -2.06
CA GLN A 365 16.38 7.70 -0.70
C GLN A 365 15.13 8.38 -0.16
N ALA A 366 14.40 7.65 0.69
CA ALA A 366 13.32 8.22 1.47
C ALA A 366 13.83 8.95 2.72
N SER A 367 13.31 10.15 3.01
CA SER A 367 13.72 10.92 4.20
C SER A 367 12.65 11.02 5.28
N ASN A 368 11.46 11.56 5.00
CA ASN A 368 10.41 11.78 6.00
C ASN A 368 9.32 10.72 5.85
N VAL A 369 9.43 9.61 6.59
CA VAL A 369 8.52 8.46 6.44
C VAL A 369 7.89 8.07 7.77
N ILE A 370 6.56 7.92 7.77
CA ILE A 370 5.79 7.36 8.88
C ILE A 370 5.22 6.01 8.45
N ILE A 371 5.54 4.94 9.17
CA ILE A 371 5.03 3.58 8.96
C ILE A 371 4.25 3.19 10.20
N THR A 372 2.91 3.14 10.12
CA THR A 372 2.10 2.89 11.32
C THR A 372 0.82 2.07 11.14
N GLY A 373 0.49 1.21 12.11
CA GLY A 373 -0.77 0.45 12.05
C GLY A 373 -0.81 -0.63 10.97
N ASN A 374 0.31 -0.94 10.30
CA ASN A 374 0.32 -1.91 9.20
C ASN A 374 0.38 -3.34 9.72
N THR A 375 -0.23 -4.28 9.00
CA THR A 375 -0.13 -5.73 9.23
C THR A 375 0.69 -6.36 8.12
N LEU A 376 1.84 -6.94 8.44
CA LEU A 376 2.79 -7.50 7.48
C LEU A 376 3.02 -8.98 7.78
N THR A 377 2.57 -9.86 6.87
CA THR A 377 2.51 -11.30 7.15
C THR A 377 2.99 -12.19 6.01
N GLY A 378 3.77 -13.22 6.33
CA GLY A 378 4.15 -14.25 5.36
C GLY A 378 5.03 -13.75 4.22
N ASN A 379 5.69 -12.60 4.37
CA ASN A 379 6.61 -12.05 3.38
C ASN A 379 7.95 -12.81 3.43
N LYS A 380 8.57 -13.01 2.27
CA LYS A 380 9.65 -14.00 2.12
C LYS A 380 11.02 -13.51 2.59
N LYS A 381 11.35 -12.23 2.43
CA LYS A 381 12.61 -11.66 2.95
C LYS A 381 12.47 -11.03 4.33
N GLY A 382 11.26 -10.60 4.68
CA GLY A 382 10.96 -10.08 6.00
C GLY A 382 9.70 -9.21 6.00
N GLY A 383 9.25 -8.79 7.18
CA GLY A 383 8.10 -7.90 7.29
C GLY A 383 8.37 -6.54 6.66
N MET A 384 9.45 -5.88 7.09
CA MET A 384 9.87 -4.60 6.51
C MET A 384 11.39 -4.43 6.48
N ARG A 385 11.85 -3.61 5.53
CA ARG A 385 13.21 -3.06 5.50
C ARG A 385 13.13 -1.54 5.54
N VAL A 386 13.87 -0.95 6.46
CA VAL A 386 13.93 0.49 6.70
C VAL A 386 15.37 0.95 6.59
N SER A 387 15.64 1.90 5.69
CA SER A 387 17.00 2.39 5.44
C SER A 387 17.03 3.83 4.97
N SER A 388 18.15 4.49 5.28
CA SER A 388 18.56 5.80 4.79
C SER A 388 20.02 6.05 5.24
N PHE A 389 20.81 6.76 4.44
CA PHE A 389 22.12 7.37 4.76
C PHE A 389 22.03 8.88 4.91
N ARG A 390 20.84 9.46 4.81
CA ARG A 390 20.66 10.89 4.97
C ARG A 390 20.65 11.26 6.45
N GLU A 391 21.53 12.17 6.85
CA GLU A 391 21.57 12.71 8.22
C GLU A 391 20.28 13.46 8.59
N ASP A 392 19.56 14.00 7.60
CA ASP A 392 18.29 14.71 7.79
C ASP A 392 17.06 13.80 7.67
N SER A 393 17.23 12.49 7.48
CA SER A 393 16.11 11.55 7.43
C SER A 393 15.43 11.41 8.79
N ASN A 394 14.10 11.34 8.76
CA ASN A 394 13.22 11.18 9.91
C ASN A 394 12.22 10.05 9.63
N ILE A 395 12.47 8.89 10.24
CA ILE A 395 11.65 7.70 10.06
C ILE A 395 11.00 7.31 11.38
N ILE A 396 9.67 7.21 11.35
CA ILE A 396 8.85 6.78 12.48
C ILE A 396 8.17 5.47 12.13
N VAL A 397 8.43 4.42 12.90
CA VAL A 397 7.83 3.10 12.75
C VAL A 397 7.09 2.77 14.04
N SER A 398 5.76 2.74 14.01
CA SER A 398 4.99 2.48 15.23
C SER A 398 3.68 1.74 15.07
N GLN A 399 3.28 0.95 16.07
CA GLN A 399 1.99 0.26 16.08
C GLN A 399 1.79 -0.70 14.89
N ASN A 400 2.86 -1.25 14.32
CA ASN A 400 2.77 -2.25 13.26
C ASN A 400 2.72 -3.66 13.86
N ILE A 401 1.98 -4.55 13.20
CA ILE A 401 1.92 -5.99 13.50
C ILE A 401 2.68 -6.73 12.41
N VAL A 402 3.78 -7.37 12.80
CA VAL A 402 4.73 -8.00 11.87
C VAL A 402 4.89 -9.45 12.25
N THR A 403 4.17 -10.33 11.55
CA THR A 403 3.98 -11.72 11.99
C THR A 403 4.29 -12.75 10.91
N ASP A 404 4.82 -13.89 11.31
CA ASP A 404 4.97 -15.08 10.45
C ASP A 404 5.73 -14.83 9.13
N ASN A 405 6.69 -13.89 9.12
CA ASN A 405 7.53 -13.64 7.94
C ASN A 405 8.69 -14.65 7.88
N PHE A 406 9.15 -15.00 6.68
CA PHE A 406 10.21 -16.00 6.47
C PHE A 406 11.63 -15.45 6.68
N GLY A 407 11.77 -14.15 6.90
CA GLY A 407 13.01 -13.52 7.33
C GLY A 407 12.80 -12.72 8.62
N ASP A 408 13.55 -11.64 8.78
CA ASP A 408 13.42 -10.76 9.94
C ASP A 408 12.05 -10.05 9.93
N GLY A 409 11.49 -9.77 11.11
CA GLY A 409 10.31 -8.93 11.22
C GLY A 409 10.60 -7.54 10.64
N MET A 410 11.63 -6.88 11.17
CA MET A 410 12.17 -5.66 10.58
C MET A 410 13.68 -5.72 10.44
N ARG A 411 14.19 -5.36 9.26
CA ARG A 411 15.61 -5.08 9.04
C ARG A 411 15.85 -3.57 8.98
N VAL A 412 16.76 -3.07 9.80
CA VAL A 412 17.21 -1.67 9.77
C VAL A 412 18.59 -1.62 9.11
N ASP A 413 18.67 -0.95 7.96
CA ASP A 413 19.84 -1.02 7.09
C ASP A 413 20.32 0.35 6.57
N GLY A 414 20.64 1.25 7.50
CA GLY A 414 21.20 2.57 7.18
C GLY A 414 21.63 3.34 8.42
N GLU A 415 22.25 4.49 8.21
CA GLU A 415 22.60 5.48 9.24
C GLU A 415 21.51 6.56 9.30
N ILE A 416 20.27 6.11 9.57
CA ILE A 416 19.09 6.97 9.62
C ILE A 416 19.32 8.10 10.64
N GLY A 417 19.10 9.34 10.23
CA GLY A 417 19.33 10.53 11.06
C GLY A 417 18.50 10.54 12.35
N ASN A 418 17.19 10.35 12.21
CA ASN A 418 16.26 10.19 13.32
C ASN A 418 15.37 8.95 13.09
N LEU A 419 15.56 7.92 13.91
CA LEU A 419 14.71 6.73 13.92
C LEU A 419 13.92 6.65 15.23
N LYS A 420 12.59 6.66 15.13
CA LYS A 420 11.69 6.34 16.24
C LYS A 420 10.97 5.02 15.95
N LEU A 421 11.27 3.99 16.75
CA LEU A 421 10.67 2.67 16.63
C LEU A 421 9.90 2.33 17.90
N THR A 422 8.58 2.49 17.88
CA THR A 422 7.77 2.31 19.10
C THR A 422 6.52 1.47 18.95
N ASP A 423 6.22 0.69 19.98
CA ASP A 423 4.91 0.04 20.13
C ASP A 423 4.55 -0.91 18.98
N ASN A 424 5.55 -1.55 18.35
CA ASN A 424 5.34 -2.56 17.30
C ASN A 424 5.30 -3.97 17.89
N ILE A 425 4.60 -4.88 17.23
CA ILE A 425 4.52 -6.30 17.57
C ILE A 425 5.29 -7.10 16.53
N PHE A 426 6.28 -7.86 16.96
CA PHE A 426 7.06 -8.78 16.14
C PHE A 426 6.84 -10.22 16.62
N ASP A 427 6.08 -11.00 15.86
CA ASP A 427 5.59 -12.31 16.29
C ASP A 427 5.94 -13.42 15.29
N ASN A 428 6.51 -14.53 15.76
CA ASN A 428 6.76 -15.75 14.98
C ASN A 428 7.49 -15.55 13.64
N ASN A 429 8.37 -14.56 13.53
CA ASN A 429 9.21 -14.40 12.33
C ASN A 429 10.36 -15.42 12.35
N LYS A 430 10.75 -15.94 11.18
CA LYS A 430 11.85 -16.92 11.05
C LYS A 430 13.24 -16.31 11.27
N GLY A 431 13.36 -14.98 11.16
CA GLY A 431 14.55 -14.23 11.51
C GLY A 431 14.50 -13.69 12.93
N TYR A 432 15.12 -12.54 13.14
CA TYR A 432 14.91 -11.76 14.35
C TYR A 432 13.59 -10.99 14.29
N GLY A 433 13.05 -10.59 15.44
CA GLY A 433 11.99 -9.57 15.46
C GLY A 433 12.47 -8.27 14.82
N ILE A 434 13.62 -7.76 15.29
CA ILE A 434 14.36 -6.66 14.67
C ILE A 434 15.81 -7.08 14.43
N TYR A 435 16.33 -6.84 13.23
CA TYR A 435 17.74 -6.98 12.93
C TYR A 435 18.35 -5.64 12.50
N VAL A 436 19.32 -5.16 13.28
CA VAL A 436 20.02 -3.89 13.03
C VAL A 436 21.35 -4.16 12.34
N MET A 437 21.46 -3.76 11.07
CA MET A 437 22.69 -3.89 10.29
C MET A 437 23.63 -2.70 10.46
N ARG A 438 23.06 -1.51 10.57
CA ARG A 438 23.74 -0.22 10.72
C ARG A 438 22.94 0.65 11.70
N SER A 439 23.58 1.64 12.29
CA SER A 439 23.04 2.44 13.40
C SER A 439 23.43 3.91 13.25
N GLY A 440 22.47 4.81 13.43
CA GLY A 440 22.70 6.24 13.56
C GLY A 440 22.63 6.71 15.02
N PRO A 441 23.13 7.92 15.32
CA PRO A 441 22.96 8.53 16.64
C PRO A 441 21.49 8.89 16.90
N GLY A 442 21.10 8.98 18.19
CA GLY A 442 19.80 9.58 18.56
C GLY A 442 18.57 8.70 18.34
N TRP A 443 18.74 7.42 18.01
CA TRP A 443 17.62 6.49 17.82
C TRP A 443 16.82 6.28 19.12
N PHE A 444 15.51 6.14 18.98
CA PHE A 444 14.59 5.87 20.07
C PHE A 444 13.82 4.58 19.81
N ILE A 445 14.21 3.51 20.50
CA ILE A 445 13.58 2.19 20.40
C ILE A 445 12.93 1.83 21.74
N SER A 446 11.60 1.73 21.79
CA SER A 446 10.84 1.56 23.04
C SER A 446 9.45 0.99 22.81
N GLY A 447 8.89 0.26 23.76
CA GLY A 447 7.52 -0.26 23.76
C GLY A 447 7.26 -1.41 22.78
N ASN A 448 8.26 -1.98 22.11
CA ASN A 448 8.02 -3.07 21.16
C ASN A 448 7.81 -4.39 21.91
N SER A 449 6.96 -5.24 21.33
CA SER A 449 6.64 -6.58 21.84
C SER A 449 7.21 -7.65 20.93
N PHE A 450 7.80 -8.69 21.51
CA PHE A 450 8.39 -9.81 20.77
C PHE A 450 7.84 -11.14 21.26
N THR A 451 7.55 -12.04 20.33
CA THR A 451 7.06 -13.39 20.64
C THR A 451 7.57 -14.35 19.57
N GLY A 452 8.15 -15.48 19.97
CA GLY A 452 8.42 -16.62 19.07
C GLY A 452 9.34 -16.38 17.85
N ASN A 453 10.11 -15.29 17.78
CA ASN A 453 11.02 -15.04 16.65
C ASN A 453 12.23 -15.98 16.70
N GLU A 454 12.48 -16.75 15.65
CA GLU A 454 13.37 -17.92 15.71
C GLU A 454 14.85 -17.60 15.96
N GLN A 455 15.36 -16.47 15.47
CA GLN A 455 16.75 -16.07 15.73
C GLN A 455 16.90 -15.20 16.99
N GLY A 456 15.78 -14.69 17.53
CA GLY A 456 15.72 -13.88 18.73
C GLY A 456 14.96 -12.56 18.54
N ASN A 457 14.87 -11.79 19.61
CA ASN A 457 14.06 -10.56 19.62
C ASN A 457 14.73 -9.43 18.85
N ILE A 458 15.96 -9.08 19.22
CA ILE A 458 16.73 -8.02 18.58
C ILE A 458 18.15 -8.51 18.32
N GLY A 459 18.53 -8.60 17.04
CA GLY A 459 19.88 -8.93 16.60
C GLY A 459 20.64 -7.68 16.13
N ILE A 460 21.94 -7.63 16.42
CA ILE A 460 22.83 -6.53 16.03
C ILE A 460 23.98 -7.09 15.21
N SER A 461 24.24 -6.50 14.04
CA SER A 461 25.37 -6.85 13.19
C SER A 461 26.71 -6.40 13.79
N ASP A 462 27.77 -7.16 13.52
CA ASP A 462 29.14 -6.78 13.88
C ASP A 462 29.61 -5.47 13.23
N SER A 463 28.97 -5.05 12.13
CA SER A 463 29.22 -3.78 11.45
C SER A 463 28.71 -2.55 12.19
N VAL A 464 27.80 -2.71 13.15
CA VAL A 464 27.25 -1.61 13.97
C VAL A 464 28.40 -0.98 14.78
N LYS A 465 28.57 0.34 14.71
CA LYS A 465 29.62 1.07 15.43
C LYS A 465 29.08 2.01 16.49
N THR A 466 27.86 2.48 16.30
CA THR A 466 27.20 3.40 17.23
C THR A 466 26.35 2.56 18.19
N PRO A 467 26.47 2.77 19.51
CA PRO A 467 25.63 2.10 20.48
C PRO A 467 24.14 2.29 20.17
N VAL A 468 23.36 1.22 20.29
CA VAL A 468 21.91 1.24 20.04
C VAL A 468 21.20 1.22 21.39
N PRO A 469 20.71 2.39 21.87
CA PRO A 469 19.97 2.46 23.12
C PRO A 469 18.55 1.92 22.92
N ILE A 470 18.18 0.97 23.77
CA ILE A 470 16.85 0.36 23.80
C ILE A 470 16.24 0.63 25.17
N ARG A 471 14.96 0.97 25.17
CA ARG A 471 14.20 1.28 26.39
C ARG A 471 13.18 0.19 26.66
N THR A 472 12.04 0.55 27.24
CA THR A 472 11.00 -0.39 27.66
C THR A 472 10.71 -1.42 26.56
N GLN A 473 10.69 -2.71 26.87
CA GLN A 473 10.31 -3.75 25.89
C GLN A 473 9.44 -4.81 26.58
N THR A 474 8.65 -5.52 25.79
CA THR A 474 7.88 -6.68 26.24
C THR A 474 8.30 -7.92 25.46
N VAL A 475 8.46 -9.05 26.15
CA VAL A 475 8.74 -10.35 25.55
C VAL A 475 7.76 -11.37 26.10
N VAL A 476 7.14 -12.14 25.21
CA VAL A 476 6.27 -13.26 25.59
C VAL A 476 6.93 -14.56 25.15
N ILE A 477 7.09 -15.48 26.09
CA ILE A 477 7.70 -16.79 25.91
C ILE A 477 6.68 -17.86 26.29
N LYS A 478 6.53 -18.87 25.43
CA LYS A 478 5.75 -20.06 25.74
C LYS A 478 6.71 -21.21 25.93
N SER A 479 6.73 -21.79 27.13
CA SER A 479 7.65 -22.86 27.50
C SER A 479 6.92 -24.04 28.11
N GLN A 480 7.56 -25.21 28.13
CA GLN A 480 7.02 -26.42 28.72
C GLN A 480 7.96 -26.92 29.82
N THR A 481 7.40 -27.29 30.97
CA THR A 481 8.18 -27.90 32.05
C THR A 481 8.66 -29.30 31.66
N SER A 482 9.93 -29.63 31.93
CA SER A 482 10.53 -30.89 31.45
C SER A 482 11.54 -31.54 32.41
N ALA A 483 12.23 -30.77 33.27
CA ALA A 483 13.23 -31.31 34.20
C ALA A 483 12.66 -31.45 35.63
N ILE A 484 12.93 -32.59 36.29
CA ILE A 484 12.54 -32.84 37.69
C ILE A 484 13.54 -32.16 38.62
N VAL A 485 13.03 -31.38 39.57
CA VAL A 485 13.79 -30.86 40.72
C VAL A 485 13.04 -31.12 42.02
N ASP A 486 13.73 -30.94 43.16
CA ASP A 486 13.18 -31.22 44.50
C ASP A 486 11.90 -30.42 44.82
N GLU A 487 11.66 -29.31 44.11
CA GLU A 487 10.55 -28.35 44.31
C GLU A 487 9.54 -28.28 43.13
N GLY A 488 9.60 -29.17 42.13
CA GLY A 488 8.66 -29.18 41.00
C GLY A 488 9.28 -29.54 39.65
N TYR A 489 8.68 -29.04 38.55
CA TYR A 489 9.20 -29.21 37.20
C TYR A 489 9.61 -27.89 36.59
N GLU A 490 10.83 -27.84 36.06
CA GLU A 490 11.42 -26.62 35.50
C GLU A 490 11.19 -26.49 34.00
N THR A 491 10.98 -25.25 33.55
CA THR A 491 11.21 -24.89 32.14
C THR A 491 12.70 -24.98 31.82
N PRO A 492 13.08 -25.12 30.54
CA PRO A 492 14.42 -24.73 30.10
C PRO A 492 14.79 -23.31 30.51
N LEU A 493 16.08 -22.98 30.46
CA LEU A 493 16.53 -21.59 30.53
C LEU A 493 16.13 -20.89 29.23
N GLU A 494 15.22 -19.94 29.33
CA GLU A 494 14.66 -19.20 28.20
C GLU A 494 15.41 -17.89 27.99
N ASN A 495 15.82 -17.62 26.76
CA ASN A 495 16.44 -16.34 26.40
C ASN A 495 15.36 -15.25 26.29
N VAL A 496 15.56 -14.14 27.00
CA VAL A 496 14.59 -13.03 27.02
C VAL A 496 15.10 -11.82 26.24
N PHE A 497 16.21 -11.21 26.68
CA PHE A 497 16.80 -10.03 26.05
C PHE A 497 18.31 -10.20 25.94
N SER A 498 18.91 -9.67 24.89
CA SER A 498 20.32 -9.27 24.98
C SER A 498 20.40 -8.00 25.83
N LEU A 499 21.18 -8.01 26.91
CA LEU A 499 21.54 -6.81 27.68
C LEU A 499 22.76 -6.08 27.09
N GLY A 500 23.33 -6.63 26.01
CA GLY A 500 24.45 -6.02 25.28
C GLY A 500 25.66 -5.69 26.15
N SER A 501 26.19 -4.48 25.97
CA SER A 501 27.34 -3.96 26.71
C SER A 501 26.97 -3.32 28.06
N GLY A 502 25.68 -3.09 28.32
CA GLY A 502 25.23 -2.59 29.61
C GLY A 502 23.72 -2.43 29.70
N ALA A 503 23.16 -2.61 30.89
CA ALA A 503 21.74 -2.37 31.14
C ALA A 503 21.51 -1.88 32.58
N ASP A 504 20.54 -0.98 32.76
CA ASP A 504 20.04 -0.60 34.08
C ASP A 504 18.52 -0.43 34.01
N GLY A 505 17.81 -1.19 34.84
CA GLY A 505 16.35 -1.22 34.76
C GLY A 505 15.68 -2.15 35.75
N VAL A 506 14.36 -2.24 35.64
CA VAL A 506 13.51 -3.15 36.39
C VAL A 506 12.93 -4.18 35.42
N LEU A 507 12.99 -5.44 35.82
CA LEU A 507 12.38 -6.56 35.14
C LEU A 507 11.10 -6.94 35.89
N TYR A 508 9.97 -6.91 35.23
CA TYR A 508 8.72 -7.48 35.70
C TYR A 508 8.50 -8.80 34.96
N VAL A 509 8.40 -9.90 35.69
CA VAL A 509 8.21 -11.24 35.14
C VAL A 509 6.87 -11.77 35.65
N SER A 510 5.98 -12.12 34.74
CA SER A 510 4.74 -12.81 35.04
C SER A 510 4.77 -14.19 34.42
N VAL A 511 4.50 -15.23 35.21
CA VAL A 511 4.37 -16.62 34.74
C VAL A 511 2.97 -17.11 35.03
N LYS A 512 2.37 -17.82 34.07
CA LYS A 512 1.03 -18.38 34.20
C LYS A 512 1.01 -19.82 33.73
N GLN A 513 0.35 -20.68 34.51
CA GLN A 513 0.07 -22.07 34.15
C GLN A 513 -1.40 -22.36 34.44
N GLY A 514 -2.23 -22.47 33.40
CA GLY A 514 -3.67 -22.63 33.58
C GLY A 514 -4.31 -21.45 34.32
N LYS A 515 -4.76 -21.66 35.56
CA LYS A 515 -5.39 -20.63 36.41
C LYS A 515 -4.46 -20.01 37.45
N ILE A 516 -3.31 -20.65 37.73
CA ILE A 516 -2.34 -20.16 38.71
C ILE A 516 -1.34 -19.23 38.02
N SER A 517 -0.83 -18.25 38.78
CA SER A 517 0.10 -17.24 38.27
C SER A 517 1.06 -16.77 39.35
N ARG A 518 2.26 -16.37 38.95
CA ARG A 518 3.22 -15.70 39.83
C ARG A 518 3.86 -14.53 39.11
N THR A 519 4.09 -13.47 39.86
CA THR A 519 4.73 -12.26 39.36
C THR A 519 5.90 -11.89 40.26
N GLU A 520 7.03 -11.53 39.66
CA GLU A 520 8.18 -11.01 40.39
C GLU A 520 8.77 -9.78 39.72
N MET A 521 9.29 -8.87 40.55
CA MET A 521 10.01 -7.68 40.11
C MET A 521 11.47 -7.71 40.56
N TYR A 522 12.39 -7.49 39.62
CA TYR A 522 13.82 -7.45 39.87
C TYR A 522 14.40 -6.11 39.46
N LYS A 523 15.14 -5.41 40.35
CA LYS A 523 16.08 -4.37 39.91
C LYS A 523 17.32 -5.08 39.38
N ILE A 524 17.69 -4.82 38.13
CA ILE A 524 18.87 -5.38 37.49
C ILE A 524 19.83 -4.28 37.04
N ASN A 525 21.13 -4.58 37.12
CA ASN A 525 22.19 -3.80 36.51
C ASN A 525 23.25 -4.73 35.91
N TRP A 526 23.57 -4.50 34.64
CA TRP A 526 24.54 -5.25 33.85
C TRP A 526 25.61 -4.29 33.35
N ASP A 527 26.88 -4.61 33.60
CA ASP A 527 28.03 -3.79 33.22
C ASP A 527 28.82 -4.34 32.01
N GLY A 528 28.26 -5.34 31.33
CA GLY A 528 28.94 -6.05 30.23
C GLY A 528 29.70 -7.31 30.67
N ALA A 529 29.88 -7.54 31.97
CA ALA A 529 30.59 -8.69 32.51
C ALA A 529 29.85 -9.40 33.65
N SER A 530 29.15 -8.66 34.51
CA SER A 530 28.49 -9.17 35.69
C SER A 530 27.07 -8.62 35.83
N LEU A 531 26.14 -9.51 36.22
CA LEU A 531 24.76 -9.15 36.53
C LEU A 531 24.64 -8.96 38.04
N THR A 532 24.23 -7.76 38.45
CA THR A 532 23.75 -7.50 39.81
C THR A 532 22.22 -7.43 39.79
N GLN A 533 21.59 -8.08 40.75
CA GLN A 533 20.13 -8.13 40.83
C GLN A 533 19.64 -8.14 42.28
N SER A 534 18.47 -7.55 42.49
CA SER A 534 17.73 -7.64 43.76
C SER A 534 16.25 -7.81 43.47
N ASN A 535 15.61 -8.75 44.16
CA ASN A 535 14.17 -8.92 44.12
C ASN A 535 13.52 -7.77 44.90
N LEU A 536 12.63 -7.03 44.26
CA LEU A 536 11.94 -5.87 44.82
C LEU A 536 10.58 -6.25 45.40
N ALA A 537 9.88 -7.17 44.74
CA ALA A 537 8.57 -7.64 45.14
C ALA A 537 8.26 -8.97 44.45
N ALA A 538 7.37 -9.74 45.08
CA ALA A 538 6.77 -10.94 44.53
C ALA A 538 5.29 -10.99 44.91
N ASP A 539 4.46 -11.48 44.01
CA ASP A 539 3.05 -11.82 44.23
C ASP A 539 2.77 -13.21 43.64
N ALA A 540 1.98 -14.03 44.33
CA ALA A 540 1.77 -15.42 43.94
C ALA A 540 0.34 -15.88 44.22
N ASP A 541 -0.24 -16.55 43.23
CA ASP A 541 -1.47 -17.33 43.33
C ASP A 541 -1.18 -18.77 42.87
N GLY A 542 -0.91 -19.67 43.82
CA GLY A 542 -0.54 -21.07 43.59
C GLY A 542 0.97 -21.36 43.64
N ASP A 543 1.33 -22.61 43.32
CA ASP A 543 2.68 -23.19 43.50
C ASP A 543 3.60 -22.97 42.28
N LEU A 544 3.61 -21.76 41.71
CA LEU A 544 4.61 -21.39 40.69
C LEU A 544 5.83 -20.76 41.34
N ALA A 545 7.01 -20.90 40.73
CA ALA A 545 8.20 -20.15 41.11
C ALA A 545 8.92 -19.55 39.91
N ILE A 546 9.57 -18.41 40.11
CA ILE A 546 10.47 -17.79 39.14
C ILE A 546 11.87 -17.82 39.76
N LYS A 547 12.83 -18.40 39.06
CA LYS A 547 14.21 -18.40 39.54
C LYS A 547 14.86 -17.03 39.30
N PRO A 548 15.86 -16.65 40.12
CA PRO A 548 16.60 -15.42 39.89
C PRO A 548 17.16 -15.36 38.47
N PRO A 549 17.07 -14.20 37.79
CA PRO A 549 17.61 -14.03 36.45
C PRO A 549 19.10 -14.40 36.35
N LEU A 550 19.48 -14.98 35.21
CA LEU A 550 20.84 -15.44 34.90
C LEU A 550 21.32 -14.86 33.57
N MET A 551 22.61 -15.00 33.28
CA MET A 551 23.22 -14.57 32.03
C MET A 551 23.91 -15.73 31.30
N ASN A 552 23.74 -15.78 29.98
CA ASN A 552 24.56 -16.57 29.07
C ASN A 552 25.21 -15.63 28.04
N GLY A 553 26.48 -15.28 28.27
CA GLY A 553 27.10 -14.16 27.58
C GLY A 553 26.34 -12.87 27.88
N SER A 554 25.87 -12.18 26.84
CA SER A 554 25.02 -10.98 26.98
C SER A 554 23.51 -11.28 27.04
N GLN A 555 23.09 -12.55 26.93
CA GLN A 555 21.68 -12.92 26.94
C GLN A 555 21.17 -13.11 28.37
N LEU A 556 20.14 -12.34 28.75
CA LEU A 556 19.36 -12.55 29.97
C LEU A 556 18.51 -13.80 29.81
N GLN A 557 18.63 -14.70 30.78
CA GLN A 557 17.89 -15.95 30.84
C GLN A 557 16.99 -16.00 32.06
N LEU A 558 15.78 -16.52 31.87
CA LEU A 558 14.81 -16.79 32.94
C LEU A 558 14.42 -18.26 32.95
N GLN A 559 13.97 -18.71 34.12
CA GLN A 559 13.49 -20.07 34.33
C GLN A 559 12.31 -20.03 35.30
N ALA A 560 11.27 -20.80 35.00
CA ALA A 560 10.12 -20.97 35.87
C ALA A 560 10.02 -22.42 36.37
N VAL A 561 9.41 -22.58 37.54
CA VAL A 561 9.04 -23.87 38.12
C VAL A 561 7.51 -23.94 38.19
N GLY A 562 6.95 -25.07 37.80
CA GLY A 562 5.52 -25.35 37.91
C GLY A 562 5.21 -26.84 37.90
N GLU A 563 3.97 -27.17 37.54
CA GLU A 563 3.49 -28.55 37.46
C GLU A 563 4.11 -29.33 36.29
N LYS A 564 4.08 -30.66 36.40
CA LYS A 564 4.62 -31.61 35.40
C LYS A 564 3.96 -31.44 34.03
N ASP A 565 4.79 -31.45 32.98
CA ASP A 565 4.37 -31.47 31.57
C ASP A 565 3.42 -30.31 31.19
N GLY A 566 3.40 -29.24 31.98
CA GLY A 566 2.47 -28.12 31.81
C GLY A 566 3.07 -26.97 31.02
N ASN A 567 2.25 -26.35 30.18
CA ASN A 567 2.62 -25.14 29.43
C ASN A 567 2.63 -23.93 30.36
N ILE A 568 3.75 -23.22 30.38
CA ILE A 568 3.93 -21.96 31.09
C ILE A 568 4.01 -20.84 30.06
N ASP A 569 3.11 -19.86 30.19
CA ASP A 569 3.20 -18.58 29.50
C ASP A 569 3.99 -17.62 30.39
N MET A 570 5.12 -17.11 29.91
CA MET A 570 5.96 -16.14 30.58
C MET A 570 5.91 -14.80 29.84
N GLU A 571 5.44 -13.76 30.51
CA GLU A 571 5.44 -12.38 30.02
C GLU A 571 6.48 -11.56 30.80
N VAL A 572 7.40 -10.95 30.07
CA VAL A 572 8.52 -10.21 30.65
C VAL A 572 8.49 -8.78 30.14
N HIS A 573 8.32 -7.84 31.07
CA HIS A 573 8.46 -6.41 30.79
C HIS A 573 9.77 -5.90 31.36
N TYR A 574 10.58 -5.27 30.53
CA TYR A 574 11.76 -4.55 30.96
C TYR A 574 11.45 -3.05 30.95
N GLU A 575 11.69 -2.36 32.05
CA GLU A 575 11.64 -0.90 32.14
C GLU A 575 13.00 -0.34 32.52
N GLY A 576 13.66 0.33 31.59
CA GLY A 576 15.00 0.86 31.82
C GLY A 576 15.71 1.19 30.52
N MET A 577 17.03 1.10 30.54
CA MET A 577 17.88 1.29 29.38
C MET A 577 18.77 0.07 29.16
N ILE A 578 18.87 -0.39 27.91
CA ILE A 578 19.82 -1.40 27.43
C ILE A 578 20.68 -0.73 26.37
N MET A 579 21.98 -0.98 26.42
CA MET A 579 22.96 -0.60 25.41
C MET A 579 23.39 -1.87 24.68
N LEU A 580 22.89 -2.11 23.46
CA LEU A 580 23.14 -3.40 22.80
C LEU A 580 24.57 -3.60 22.27
N LYS A 581 25.32 -2.53 22.05
CA LYS A 581 26.72 -2.56 21.61
C LYS A 581 27.49 -1.41 22.21
#